data_AF-A0AAV4XWH7-F1
#
_entry.id   AF-A0AAV4XWH7-F1
#
_cell.length_a   1.000
_cell.length_b   1.000
_cell.length_c   1.000
_cell.angle_alpha   90.00
_cell.angle_beta   90.00
_cell.angle_gamma   90.00
#
_symmetry.space_group_name_H-M   'P 1'
#
loop_
_entity.id
_entity.type
_entity.pdbx_description
1 polymer ?
#
loop_
_entity_poly.entity_id
_entity_poly.type
_entity_poly.pdbx_seq_one_letter_code
_entity_poly.pdbx_strand_id
1 'polypeptide(L)' 'MTKPILPDQFQKLFIFLSSTEELFNYLPRSIVPSEYGGYLEDYYMTDWLNKAHKQHQRFPKAGEPNFFDISSCSFN' A
#
# COMPACT_ATOMS: atom_id res chain seq x y z
N MET A 1 -8.28 26.23 -3.18
CA MET A 1 -8.49 25.89 -4.61
C MET A 1 -7.13 25.65 -5.26
N THR A 2 -6.71 24.40 -5.41
CA THR A 2 -5.43 24.01 -6.04
C THR A 2 -5.69 23.13 -7.26
N LYS A 3 -5.53 23.78 -8.43
CA LYS A 3 -5.03 23.36 -9.75
C LYS A 3 -5.47 21.99 -10.36
N PRO A 4 -6.01 21.97 -11.61
CA PRO A 4 -6.32 20.74 -12.35
C PRO A 4 -5.06 20.24 -13.06
N ILE A 5 -4.46 19.14 -12.60
CA ILE A 5 -3.36 18.47 -13.32
C ILE A 5 -3.57 16.95 -13.34
N LEU A 6 -4.83 16.52 -13.35
CA LEU A 6 -5.19 15.11 -13.47
C LEU A 6 -6.01 14.94 -14.74
N PRO A 7 -5.45 14.28 -15.78
CA PRO A 7 -6.18 14.02 -17.02
C PRO A 7 -7.48 13.27 -16.73
N ASP A 8 -8.53 13.52 -17.49
CA ASP A 8 -9.88 12.99 -17.24
C ASP A 8 -9.92 11.45 -17.13
N GLN A 9 -9.04 10.76 -17.85
CA GLN A 9 -8.90 9.30 -17.76
C GLN A 9 -8.48 8.81 -16.36
N PHE A 10 -7.69 9.62 -15.64
CA PHE A 10 -7.23 9.29 -14.29
C PHE A 10 -8.22 9.72 -13.21
N GLN A 11 -9.03 10.76 -13.47
CA GLN A 11 -10.05 11.18 -12.50
C GLN A 11 -11.02 10.05 -12.14
N LYS A 12 -11.31 9.15 -13.09
CA LYS A 12 -12.16 7.96 -12.88
C LYS A 12 -11.54 6.87 -11.99
N LEU A 13 -10.23 6.95 -11.73
CA LEU A 13 -9.52 5.98 -10.89
C LEU A 13 -9.54 6.36 -9.41
N PHE A 14 -9.86 7.62 -9.10
CA PHE A 14 -9.93 8.08 -7.72
C PHE A 14 -11.36 7.96 -7.19
N ILE A 15 -11.51 7.27 -6.07
CA ILE A 15 -12.76 7.16 -5.35
C ILE A 15 -12.53 7.80 -3.98
N PHE A 16 -13.24 8.90 -3.72
CA PHE A 16 -13.23 9.57 -2.42
C PHE A 16 -14.34 8.98 -1.56
N LEU A 17 -13.94 8.20 -0.56
CA LEU A 17 -14.87 7.56 0.36
C LEU A 17 -15.17 8.49 1.54
N SER A 18 -16.43 8.52 1.96
CA SER A 18 -16.86 9.35 3.10
C SER A 18 -16.71 8.61 4.43
N SER A 19 -16.67 7.28 4.40
CA SER A 19 -16.46 6.41 5.57
C SER A 19 -15.66 5.17 5.21
N THR A 20 -15.11 4.50 6.22
CA THR A 20 -14.38 3.23 6.05
C THR A 20 -15.30 2.07 5.65
N GLU A 21 -16.60 2.13 5.96
CA GLU A 21 -17.56 1.10 5.60
C GLU A 21 -17.77 1.01 4.08
N GLU A 22 -17.71 2.15 3.38
CA GLU A 22 -17.82 2.22 1.92
C GLU A 22 -16.66 1.52 1.20
N LEU A 23 -15.51 1.34 1.87
CA LEU A 23 -14.37 0.59 1.34
C LEU A 23 -14.77 -0.84 0.94
N PHE A 24 -15.69 -1.43 1.70
CA PHE A 24 -16.11 -2.82 1.50
C PHE A 24 -17.05 -3.01 0.31
N ASN A 25 -17.53 -1.93 -0.30
CA ASN A 25 -18.24 -1.99 -1.59
C ASN A 25 -17.27 -2.27 -2.75
N TYR A 26 -15.98 -1.99 -2.58
CA TYR A 26 -14.96 -2.13 -3.62
C TYR A 26 -13.95 -3.23 -3.32
N LEU A 27 -13.60 -3.43 -2.05
CA LEU A 27 -12.60 -4.40 -1.61
C LEU A 27 -13.21 -5.38 -0.60
N PRO A 28 -12.99 -6.70 -0.74
CA PRO A 28 -13.46 -7.65 0.26
C PRO A 28 -12.72 -7.47 1.59
N ARG A 29 -13.43 -7.67 2.71
CA ARG A 29 -12.86 -7.52 4.07
C ARG A 29 -11.60 -8.35 4.31
N SER A 30 -11.46 -9.49 3.64
CA SER A 30 -10.33 -10.42 3.80
C SER A 30 -8.97 -9.86 3.37
N ILE A 31 -8.95 -8.83 2.52
CA ILE A 31 -7.70 -8.21 2.04
C ILE A 31 -7.45 -6.82 2.64
N VAL A 32 -8.40 -6.33 3.46
CA VAL A 32 -8.32 -5.04 4.11
C VAL A 32 -7.76 -5.24 5.52
N PRO A 33 -6.80 -4.40 5.97
CA PRO A 33 -6.28 -4.45 7.33
C PRO A 33 -7.36 -4.35 8.40
N SER A 34 -7.15 -5.04 9.52
CA SER A 34 -8.03 -4.98 10.68
C SER A 34 -8.22 -3.54 11.21
N GLU A 35 -7.19 -2.69 11.10
CA GLU A 35 -7.21 -1.26 11.45
C GLU A 35 -8.28 -0.45 10.68
N TYR A 36 -8.64 -0.89 9.48
CA TYR A 36 -9.68 -0.28 8.64
C TYR A 36 -11.00 -1.08 8.67
N GLY A 37 -11.15 -2.04 9.61
CA GLY A 37 -12.35 -2.86 9.79
C GLY A 37 -12.42 -4.13 8.93
N GLY A 38 -11.29 -4.53 8.31
CA GLY A 38 -11.15 -5.79 7.60
C GLY A 38 -10.67 -6.94 8.49
N TYR A 39 -10.20 -8.03 7.85
CA TYR A 39 -9.74 -9.25 8.53
C TYR A 39 -8.26 -9.56 8.31
N LEU A 40 -7.54 -8.69 7.60
CA LEU A 40 -6.10 -8.87 7.37
C LEU A 40 -5.33 -8.42 8.61
N GLU A 41 -4.79 -9.37 9.35
CA GLU A 41 -4.02 -9.12 10.59
C GLU A 41 -2.55 -8.77 10.31
N ASP A 42 -1.91 -9.41 9.33
CA ASP A 42 -0.51 -9.17 8.96
C ASP A 42 -0.41 -8.29 7.69
N TYR A 43 -0.79 -7.01 7.82
CA TYR A 43 -0.76 -6.06 6.71
C TYR A 43 0.66 -5.81 6.18
N TYR A 44 1.64 -5.81 7.08
CA TYR A 44 3.01 -5.53 6.69
C TYR A 44 3.57 -6.59 5.73
N MET A 45 2.89 -7.74 5.57
CA MET A 45 3.27 -8.77 4.61
C MET A 45 4.77 -9.02 4.70
N THR A 46 5.29 -9.04 5.94
CA THR A 46 6.72 -8.83 6.21
C THR A 46 7.54 -9.88 5.48
N ASP A 47 7.03 -11.12 5.43
CA ASP A 47 7.62 -12.21 4.67
C ASP A 47 7.60 -12.01 3.15
N TRP A 48 6.55 -11.41 2.60
CA TRP A 48 6.50 -11.07 1.18
C TRP A 48 7.43 -9.90 0.85
N LEU A 49 7.47 -8.85 1.68
CA LEU A 49 8.43 -7.75 1.54
C LEU A 49 9.87 -8.28 1.64
N ASN A 50 10.15 -9.17 2.60
CA ASN A 50 11.43 -9.86 2.74
C ASN A 50 11.79 -10.64 1.47
N LYS A 51 10.83 -11.41 0.90
CA LYS A 51 11.03 -12.17 -0.35
C LYS A 51 11.27 -11.26 -1.55
N ALA A 52 10.47 -10.22 -1.72
CA ALA A 52 10.60 -9.24 -2.79
C ALA A 52 11.94 -8.49 -2.70
N HIS A 53 12.36 -8.10 -1.49
CA HIS A 53 13.65 -7.46 -1.24
C HIS A 53 14.82 -8.39 -1.62
N LYS A 54 14.76 -9.67 -1.21
CA LYS A 54 15.77 -10.68 -1.59
C LYS A 54 15.82 -10.89 -3.11
N GLN A 55 14.66 -10.88 -3.78
CA GLN A 55 14.55 -11.12 -5.22
C GLN A 55 15.02 -9.94 -6.07
N HIS A 56 14.80 -8.70 -5.61
CA HIS A 56 15.07 -7.49 -6.39
C HIS A 56 16.30 -6.69 -5.93
N GLN A 57 17.00 -7.12 -4.87
CA GLN A 57 18.03 -6.32 -4.18
C GLN A 57 17.49 -4.94 -3.76
N ARG A 58 18.34 -4.11 -3.13
CA ARG A 58 17.98 -2.83 -2.49
C ARG A 58 17.30 -1.81 -3.44
N PHE A 59 17.28 -2.08 -4.75
CA PHE A 59 16.82 -1.18 -5.79
C PHE A 59 15.97 -1.94 -6.84
N PRO A 60 14.66 -1.69 -6.98
CA PRO A 60 13.95 -2.07 -8.20
C PRO A 60 14.66 -1.39 -9.39
N LYS A 61 14.83 -2.09 -10.52
CA LYS A 61 15.63 -1.63 -11.67
C LYS A 61 15.37 -0.14 -11.97
N ALA A 62 16.36 0.70 -11.64
CA ALA A 62 16.42 2.17 -11.80
C ALA A 62 15.72 3.09 -10.76
N GLY A 63 15.40 2.64 -9.54
CA GLY A 63 14.73 3.46 -8.50
C GLY A 63 15.54 3.78 -7.23
N GLU A 64 15.02 4.73 -6.43
CA GLU A 64 15.48 5.10 -5.08
C GLU A 64 15.51 3.91 -4.11
N PRO A 65 16.30 3.97 -3.00
CA PRO A 65 16.36 2.90 -2.01
C PRO A 65 14.96 2.60 -1.45
N ASN A 66 14.62 1.31 -1.31
CA ASN A 66 13.37 0.91 -0.67
C ASN A 66 13.26 1.50 0.74
N PHE A 67 12.21 2.31 0.98
CA PHE A 67 11.92 2.87 2.31
C PHE A 67 11.72 1.77 3.37
N PHE A 68 11.21 0.60 2.97
CA PHE A 68 11.05 -0.59 3.80
C PHE A 68 12.32 -1.45 3.88
N ASP A 69 13.50 -0.84 3.80
CA ASP A 69 14.75 -1.54 4.05
C ASP A 69 14.87 -1.89 5.55
N ILE A 70 14.25 -3.01 5.89
CA ILE A 70 14.32 -3.82 7.10
C ILE A 70 15.71 -4.01 7.69
N SER A 71 16.80 -3.79 6.95
CA SER A 71 18.15 -3.72 7.53
C SER A 71 18.34 -2.53 8.50
N SER A 72 17.48 -1.50 8.40
CA SER A 72 17.47 -0.35 9.31
C SER A 72 16.50 -0.49 10.49
N CYS A 73 15.58 -1.45 10.45
CA CYS A 73 14.68 -1.77 11.56
C CYS A 73 15.38 -2.77 12.51
N SER A 74 16.39 -2.29 13.23
CA SER A 74 16.91 -3.01 14.40
C SER A 74 15.94 -2.83 15.57
N PHE A 75 15.08 -3.81 15.80
CA PHE A 75 14.34 -3.91 17.06
C PHE A 75 15.33 -4.41 18.13
N ASN A 76 15.83 -3.50 18.96
CA ASN A 76 16.37 -3.81 20.28
C ASN A 76 15.22 -3.91 21.28
#